data_AF-U7DAP3-F1
#
_entry.id   AF-U7DAP3-F1
#
_cell.length_a   1.000
_cell.length_b   1.000
_cell.length_c   1.000
_cell.angle_alpha   90.00
_cell.angle_beta   90.00
_cell.angle_gamma   90.00
#
_symmetry.space_group_name_H-M   'P 1'
#
loop_
_entity.id
_entity.type
_entity.pdbx_description
1 polymer ?
#
loop_
_entity_poly.entity_id
_entity_poly.type
_entity_poly.pdbx_seq_one_letter_code
_entity_poly.pdbx_strand_id
1 'polypeptide(L)'
;MFFCTYQRGGAQEDEYAFSGAIDADSFSALFSGLDWREEHEKWRRNTSGSEPTVSVVNREKKSLLWVSCLPDSADVFLLGLVRTLPRRFGRILPLSTRTKKKK
;
A
#
# COMPACT_ATOMS: atom_id res chain seq x y z
N MET A 1 -0.32 17.37 3.84
CA MET A 1 0.46 16.77 2.73
C MET A 1 0.20 15.27 2.64
N PHE A 2 -0.11 14.75 1.45
CA PHE A 2 -0.29 13.32 1.21
C PHE A 2 0.94 12.75 0.51
N PHE A 3 1.31 11.52 0.84
CA PHE A 3 2.39 10.79 0.17
C PHE A 3 1.82 9.53 -0.44
N CYS A 4 2.08 9.31 -1.72
CA CYS A 4 1.56 8.15 -2.43
C CYS A 4 2.66 7.10 -2.63
N THR A 5 2.28 5.85 -2.40
CA THR A 5 3.09 4.67 -2.69
C THR A 5 2.31 3.73 -3.58
N TYR A 6 3.05 2.95 -4.35
CA TYR A 6 2.48 1.97 -5.24
C TYR A 6 3.27 0.67 -5.17
N GLN A 7 2.56 -0.43 -5.10
CA GLN A 7 3.11 -1.77 -5.04
C GLN A 7 2.61 -2.53 -6.28
N ARG A 8 3.56 -3.06 -7.06
CA ARG A 8 3.28 -3.79 -8.31
C ARG A 8 2.77 -5.19 -8.00
N GLY A 9 2.01 -5.78 -8.92
CA GLY A 9 1.57 -7.16 -8.80
C GLY A 9 2.74 -8.13 -8.81
N GLY A 10 2.85 -8.96 -7.76
CA GLY A 10 3.91 -9.95 -7.61
C GLY A 10 5.25 -9.38 -7.08
N ALA A 11 5.27 -8.11 -6.66
CA ALA A 11 6.42 -7.52 -5.97
C ALA A 11 6.60 -8.11 -4.56
N GLN A 12 7.77 -7.87 -3.93
CA GLN A 12 7.95 -8.25 -2.52
C GLN A 12 7.07 -7.40 -1.61
N GLU A 13 6.72 -7.91 -0.42
CA GLU A 13 5.80 -7.23 0.51
C GLU A 13 6.32 -5.84 0.97
N ASP A 14 7.63 -5.64 0.96
CA ASP A 14 8.33 -4.41 1.34
C ASP A 14 8.80 -3.55 0.14
N GLU A 15 8.46 -3.95 -1.09
CA GLU A 15 8.85 -3.23 -2.30
C GLU A 15 7.77 -2.22 -2.73
N TYR A 16 8.07 -0.93 -2.55
CA TYR A 16 7.17 0.17 -2.91
C TYR A 16 7.84 1.16 -3.86
N ALA A 17 7.15 1.52 -4.94
CA ALA A 17 7.44 2.70 -5.73
C ALA A 17 6.87 3.95 -5.03
N PHE A 18 7.72 4.92 -4.73
CA PHE A 18 7.32 6.16 -4.06
C PHE A 18 7.11 7.27 -5.08
N SER A 19 5.92 7.87 -5.12
CA SER A 19 5.62 8.96 -6.08
C SER A 19 5.80 10.35 -5.49
N GLY A 20 6.28 10.47 -4.24
CA GLY A 20 6.44 11.76 -3.59
C GLY A 20 5.16 12.27 -2.95
N ALA A 21 5.12 13.59 -2.73
CA ALA A 21 3.91 14.23 -2.24
C ALA A 21 2.93 14.49 -3.38
N ILE A 22 1.66 14.27 -3.11
CA ILE A 22 0.60 14.29 -4.11
C ILE A 22 -0.64 15.01 -3.56
N ASP A 23 -1.44 15.59 -4.44
CA ASP A 23 -2.80 16.07 -4.14
C ASP A 23 -3.85 15.03 -4.58
N ALA A 24 -5.13 15.35 -4.36
CA ALA A 24 -6.23 14.44 -4.67
C ALA A 24 -6.41 14.20 -6.17
N ASP A 25 -6.21 15.22 -7.00
CA ASP A 25 -6.37 15.13 -8.45
C ASP A 25 -5.26 14.29 -9.07
N SER A 26 -4.01 14.52 -8.63
CA SER A 26 -2.85 13.74 -9.05
C SER A 26 -2.95 12.28 -8.59
N PHE A 27 -3.49 12.02 -7.40
CA PHE A 27 -3.78 10.65 -6.97
C PHE A 27 -4.82 9.98 -7.88
N SER A 28 -5.90 10.68 -8.20
CA SER A 28 -6.96 10.16 -9.07
C SER A 28 -6.40 9.87 -10.47
N ALA A 29 -5.56 10.76 -11.01
CA ALA A 29 -4.86 10.56 -12.28
C ALA A 29 -3.95 9.33 -12.25
N LEU A 30 -3.13 9.17 -11.19
CA LEU A 30 -2.27 8.00 -11.02
C LEU A 30 -3.09 6.71 -10.94
N PHE A 31 -4.14 6.69 -10.12
CA PHE A 31 -5.03 5.54 -10.00
C PHE A 31 -5.66 5.15 -11.34
N SER A 32 -6.18 6.14 -12.10
CA SER A 32 -6.81 5.91 -13.40
C SER A 32 -5.82 5.54 -14.52
N GLY A 33 -4.56 5.92 -14.38
CA GLY A 33 -3.51 5.68 -15.38
C GLY A 33 -2.85 4.30 -15.26
N LEU A 34 -3.11 3.56 -14.19
CA LEU A 34 -2.57 2.21 -14.02
C LEU A 34 -3.34 1.19 -14.85
N ASP A 35 -2.60 0.32 -15.56
CA ASP A 35 -3.18 -0.88 -16.14
C ASP A 35 -3.36 -1.96 -15.07
N TRP A 36 -4.46 -1.84 -14.32
CA TRP A 36 -4.82 -2.75 -13.24
C TRP A 36 -4.96 -4.20 -13.68
N ARG A 37 -5.29 -4.44 -14.95
CA ARG A 37 -5.41 -5.78 -15.52
C ARG A 37 -4.04 -6.39 -15.72
N GLU A 38 -3.10 -5.65 -16.31
CA GLU A 38 -1.72 -6.11 -16.46
C GLU A 38 -1.09 -6.45 -15.11
N GLU A 39 -1.31 -5.59 -14.11
CA GLU A 39 -0.77 -5.78 -12.76
C GLU A 39 -1.41 -6.95 -12.02
N HIS A 40 -2.71 -7.17 -12.20
CA HIS A 40 -3.39 -8.34 -11.70
C HIS A 40 -2.87 -9.63 -12.33
N GLU A 41 -2.58 -9.62 -13.63
CA GLU A 41 -1.97 -10.77 -14.31
C GLU A 41 -0.55 -11.07 -13.80
N LYS A 42 0.26 -10.04 -13.53
CA LYS A 42 1.59 -10.22 -12.92
C LYS A 42 1.48 -10.90 -11.57
N TRP A 43 0.55 -10.45 -10.72
CA TRP A 43 0.29 -11.10 -9.44
C TRP A 43 -0.20 -12.54 -9.60
N ARG A 44 -1.12 -12.83 -10.54
CA ARG A 44 -1.58 -14.21 -10.79
C ARG A 44 -0.46 -15.15 -11.25
N ARG A 45 0.55 -14.64 -11.95
CA ARG A 45 1.75 -15.43 -12.34
C ARG A 45 2.71 -15.64 -11.17
N ASN A 46 2.65 -14.81 -10.13
CA ASN A 46 3.47 -14.90 -8.93
C ASN A 46 2.67 -14.56 -7.67
N THR A 47 1.82 -15.49 -7.22
CA THR A 47 0.95 -15.31 -6.06
C THR A 47 1.69 -15.28 -4.72
N SER A 48 3.00 -15.50 -4.73
CA SER A 48 3.85 -15.37 -3.54
C SER A 48 4.22 -13.92 -3.22
N GLY A 49 4.00 -13.02 -4.18
CA GLY A 49 4.16 -11.58 -4.00
C GLY A 49 2.87 -10.85 -3.68
N SER A 50 2.97 -9.53 -3.56
CA SER A 50 1.87 -8.65 -3.22
C SER A 50 0.84 -8.47 -4.33
N GLU A 51 -0.42 -8.28 -3.93
CA GLU A 51 -1.44 -7.73 -4.81
C GLU A 51 -1.09 -6.30 -5.23
N PRO A 52 -1.46 -5.89 -6.46
CA PRO A 52 -1.21 -4.52 -6.89
C PRO A 52 -2.01 -3.54 -6.04
N THR A 53 -1.32 -2.62 -5.38
CA THR A 53 -1.92 -1.70 -4.40
C THR A 53 -1.40 -0.29 -4.58
N VAL A 54 -2.30 0.69 -4.66
CA VAL A 54 -1.95 2.12 -4.52
C VAL A 54 -2.36 2.59 -3.14
N SER A 55 -1.49 3.31 -2.46
CA SER A 55 -1.76 3.82 -1.12
C SER A 55 -1.40 5.29 -0.97
N VAL A 56 -2.13 6.00 -0.11
CA VAL A 56 -1.95 7.41 0.19
C VAL A 56 -1.91 7.62 1.69
N VAL A 57 -0.78 8.13 2.18
CA VAL A 57 -0.56 8.45 3.58
C VAL A 57 -0.71 9.94 3.81
N ASN A 58 -1.66 10.33 4.66
CA ASN A 58 -1.68 11.66 5.27
C ASN A 58 -0.97 11.61 6.62
N ARG A 59 0.26 12.16 6.66
CA ARG A 59 1.07 12.16 7.89
C ARG A 59 0.49 13.07 8.98
N GLU A 60 -0.09 14.20 8.60
CA GLU A 60 -0.68 15.17 9.54
C GLU A 60 -1.90 14.57 10.25
N LYS A 61 -2.79 13.94 9.48
CA LYS A 61 -4.02 13.32 9.98
C LYS A 61 -3.82 11.88 10.48
N LYS A 62 -2.59 11.34 10.38
CA LYS A 62 -2.24 9.95 10.71
C LYS A 62 -3.24 8.96 10.10
N SER A 63 -3.51 9.13 8.81
CA SER A 63 -4.44 8.28 8.08
C SER A 63 -3.78 7.71 6.84
N LEU A 64 -4.10 6.47 6.52
CA LEU A 64 -3.70 5.77 5.30
C LEU A 64 -4.97 5.36 4.55
N LEU A 65 -5.05 5.71 3.28
CA LEU A 65 -6.00 5.16 2.33
C LEU A 65 -5.26 4.18 1.43
N TRP A 66 -5.85 3.05 1.07
CA TRP A 66 -5.28 2.16 0.07
C TRP A 66 -6.37 1.55 -0.80
N VAL A 67 -6.00 1.25 -2.04
CA VAL A 67 -6.83 0.59 -3.05
C VAL A 67 -6.05 -0.58 -3.64
N SER A 68 -6.64 -1.77 -3.63
CA SER A 68 -6.08 -2.99 -4.23
C SER A 68 -7.12 -3.66 -5.13
N CYS A 69 -6.71 -4.39 -6.16
CA CYS A 69 -7.63 -5.26 -6.92
C CYS A 69 -8.03 -6.48 -6.08
N LEU A 70 -9.23 -7.01 -6.32
CA LEU A 70 -9.58 -8.32 -5.76
C LEU A 70 -8.79 -9.45 -6.43
N PRO A 71 -8.49 -10.54 -5.70
CA PRO A 71 -7.90 -11.76 -6.24
C PRO A 71 -8.60 -12.28 -7.51
N ASP A 72 -9.93 -12.22 -7.53
CA ASP A 72 -10.73 -12.85 -8.58
C ASP A 72 -11.13 -11.89 -9.72
N SER A 73 -10.84 -10.58 -9.58
CA SER A 73 -11.22 -9.59 -10.59
C SER A 73 -10.31 -8.36 -10.57
N ALA A 74 -9.77 -8.02 -11.74
CA ALA A 74 -9.04 -6.77 -11.95
C ALA A 74 -9.94 -5.52 -12.06
N ASP A 75 -11.26 -5.73 -12.19
CA ASP A 75 -12.24 -4.64 -12.34
C ASP A 75 -12.95 -4.31 -11.02
N VAL A 76 -12.67 -5.07 -9.95
CA VAL A 76 -13.25 -4.85 -8.61
C VAL A 76 -12.14 -4.53 -7.63
N PHE A 77 -12.35 -3.47 -6.84
CA PHE A 77 -11.35 -2.92 -5.95
C PHE A 77 -11.76 -3.01 -4.48
N LEU A 78 -10.80 -3.32 -3.63
CA LEU A 78 -10.87 -3.16 -2.18
C LEU A 78 -10.38 -1.77 -1.80
N LEU A 79 -11.19 -1.05 -1.02
CA LEU A 79 -10.82 0.25 -0.45
C LEU A 79 -10.64 0.09 1.07
N GLY A 80 -9.45 0.42 1.56
CA GLY A 80 -9.16 0.44 2.98
C GLY A 80 -8.84 1.84 3.49
N LEU A 81 -9.42 2.20 4.64
CA LEU A 81 -9.10 3.41 5.36
C LEU A 81 -8.62 3.07 6.77
N VAL A 82 -7.36 3.34 7.04
CA VAL A 82 -6.76 3.21 8.37
C VAL A 82 -6.65 4.61 8.97
N ARG A 83 -7.30 4.81 10.12
CA ARG A 83 -7.13 6.03 10.92
C ARG A 83 -6.45 5.66 12.23
N THR A 84 -5.23 6.14 12.44
CA THR A 84 -4.60 6.01 13.74
C THR A 84 -5.28 7.01 14.67
N LEU A 85 -6.23 6.54 15.48
CA LEU A 85 -6.85 7.37 16.52
C LEU A 85 -5.75 7.93 17.43
N PRO A 86 -5.84 9.18 17.91
CA PRO A 86 -4.95 9.68 18.94
C PRO A 86 -5.24 8.93 20.24
N ARG A 87 -4.63 7.75 20.42
CA ARG A 87 -4.57 7.10 21.72
C ARG A 87 -3.59 7.90 22.58
N ARG A 88 -4.11 8.70 23.51
CA ARG A 88 -3.45 8.89 24.81
C ARG A 88 -3.31 7.49 25.41
N PHE A 89 -2.20 6.79 25.20
CA PHE A 89 -1.73 5.70 26.05
C PHE A 89 -0.29 5.36 25.65
N GLY A 90 0.58 5.25 26.65
CA GLY A 90 2.02 5.17 26.51
C GLY A 90 2.52 3.94 25.76
N ARG A 91 3.77 4.07 25.30
CA ARG A 91 4.64 3.02 24.76
C ARG A 91 4.07 2.23 23.58
N ILE A 92 4.33 2.76 22.38
CA ILE A 92 4.56 1.90 21.22
C ILE A 92 5.92 1.23 21.47
N LEU A 93 5.90 -0.06 21.83
CA LEU A 93 7.07 -0.93 21.78
C LEU A 93 7.62 -0.92 20.34
N PRO A 94 8.96 -0.88 20.15
CA PRO A 94 9.54 -1.01 18.83
C PRO A 94 9.14 -2.34 18.20
N LEU A 95 8.79 -2.30 16.92
CA LEU A 95 8.64 -3.49 16.09
C LEU A 95 9.91 -4.35 16.24
N SER A 96 9.69 -5.56 16.72
CA SER A 96 10.65 -6.66 16.89
C SER A 96 11.75 -6.68 15.81
N THR A 97 12.98 -6.33 16.17
CA THR A 97 14.17 -6.83 15.47
C THR A 97 14.45 -8.23 16.00
N ARG A 98 14.04 -9.25 15.23
CA ARG A 98 14.32 -10.66 15.50
C ARG A 98 15.84 -10.86 15.58
N THR A 99 16.34 -11.14 16.78
CA THR A 99 17.71 -11.56 17.06
C THR A 99 17.98 -12.90 16.36
N LYS A 100 18.82 -12.91 15.31
CA LYS A 100 19.53 -14.12 14.92
C LYS A 100 20.78 -14.25 15.82
N LYS A 101 20.64 -14.97 16.93
CA LYS A 101 21.78 -15.69 17.52
C LYS A 101 22.24 -16.73 16.49
N LYS A 102 23.43 -16.57 15.93
CA LYS A 102 24.21 -17.73 15.47
C LYS A 102 25.26 -18.03 16.54
N LYS A 103 25.24 -19.30 16.95
CA LYS A 103 26.27 -19.97 17.74
C LYS A 103 27.63 -19.84 17.06
#